data_AF-A0A522KMQ4-F1
#
_entry.id   AF-A0A522KMQ4-F1
#
_cell.length_a   1.000
_cell.length_b   1.000
_cell.length_c   1.000
_cell.angle_alpha   90.00
_cell.angle_beta   90.00
_cell.angle_gamma   90.00
#
_symmetry.space_group_name_H-M   'P 1'
#
loop_
_entity.id
_entity.type
_entity.pdbx_description
1 polymer ?
#
loop_
_entity_poly.entity_id
_entity_poly.type
_entity_poly.pdbx_seq_one_letter_code
_entity_poly.pdbx_strand_id
1 'polypeptide(L)'
;MNKSATVLDNGVTKEDGRYALPSTITIDLPKGYRPTPDEEYMGPRQLAYFRNKLRDWRDQLVEESRQTMENLRDEVRDVGDEAERATRETENSLELRTRDRYRKLISKIDKALRRIEEGRYGYCEETDEEIGVDRLDARPIATLSLDAQERREHLQKQMGD
;
A
#
# COMPACT_ATOMS: atom_id res chain seq x y z
N MET A 1 -1.44 -18.34 -29.58
CA MET A 1 -1.22 -16.93 -29.95
C MET A 1 -0.18 -16.39 -28.98
N ASN A 2 1.05 -16.16 -29.44
CA ASN A 2 2.14 -15.71 -28.57
C ASN A 2 1.95 -14.22 -28.27
N LYS A 3 1.53 -13.88 -27.04
CA LYS A 3 1.57 -12.51 -26.55
C LYS A 3 3.04 -12.11 -26.43
N SER A 4 3.48 -11.14 -27.22
CA SER A 4 4.86 -10.66 -27.19
C SER A 4 4.97 -9.54 -26.16
N ALA A 5 5.40 -9.88 -24.94
CA ALA A 5 5.80 -8.88 -23.96
C ALA A 5 7.01 -8.11 -24.50
N THR A 6 6.93 -6.78 -24.54
CA THR A 6 8.05 -5.94 -25.00
C THR A 6 8.84 -5.50 -23.79
N VAL A 7 10.12 -5.87 -23.73
CA VAL A 7 11.06 -5.35 -22.74
C VAL A 7 11.55 -3.99 -23.23
N LEU A 8 11.36 -2.95 -22.42
CA LEU A 8 11.89 -1.63 -22.70
C LEU A 8 13.34 -1.53 -22.25
N ASP A 9 14.10 -0.57 -22.80
CA ASP A 9 15.52 -0.33 -22.52
C ASP A 9 15.83 -0.16 -21.02
N ASN A 10 14.82 0.25 -20.25
CA ASN A 10 14.92 0.46 -18.80
C ASN A 10 14.63 -0.82 -17.97
N GLY A 11 14.47 -1.99 -18.59
CA GLY A 11 14.14 -3.26 -17.93
C GLY A 11 12.68 -3.40 -17.47
N VAL A 12 11.84 -2.41 -17.77
CA VAL A 12 10.38 -2.44 -17.58
C VAL A 12 9.75 -3.30 -18.66
N THR A 13 8.77 -4.13 -18.31
CA THR A 13 8.02 -4.93 -19.28
C THR A 13 6.68 -4.26 -19.59
N LYS A 14 6.29 -4.28 -20.86
CA LYS A 14 4.95 -3.86 -21.30
C LYS A 14 4.24 -5.03 -21.98
N GLU A 15 3.09 -5.42 -21.45
CA GLU A 15 2.23 -6.48 -21.99
C GLU A 15 0.79 -5.97 -22.06
N ASP A 16 0.13 -6.11 -23.22
CA ASP A 16 -1.25 -5.67 -23.45
C ASP A 16 -1.54 -4.21 -23.01
N GLY A 17 -0.55 -3.32 -23.18
CA GLY A 17 -0.66 -1.92 -22.78
C GLY A 17 -0.34 -1.63 -21.31
N ARG A 18 -0.11 -2.64 -20.48
CA ARG A 18 0.20 -2.51 -19.05
C ARG A 18 1.68 -2.59 -18.79
N TYR A 19 2.14 -1.72 -17.89
CA TYR A 19 3.51 -1.70 -17.44
C TYR A 19 3.68 -2.53 -16.17
N ALA A 20 4.67 -3.40 -16.18
CA ALA A 20 5.15 -4.12 -15.01
C ALA A 20 6.56 -3.63 -14.68
N LEU A 21 6.78 -3.29 -13.40
CA LEU A 21 8.05 -2.78 -12.90
C LEU A 21 8.68 -3.80 -11.94
N PRO A 22 9.62 -4.64 -12.40
CA PRO A 22 10.28 -5.61 -11.53
C PRO A 22 10.96 -4.96 -10.33
N SER A 23 11.00 -5.67 -9.20
CA SER A 23 11.64 -5.18 -7.97
C SER A 23 13.13 -4.89 -8.09
N THR A 24 13.80 -5.53 -9.05
CA THR A 24 15.23 -5.36 -9.36
C THR A 24 15.54 -4.09 -10.15
N ILE A 25 14.53 -3.47 -10.77
CA ILE A 25 14.72 -2.30 -11.63
C ILE A 25 14.49 -1.01 -10.84
N THR A 26 15.46 -0.10 -10.89
CA THR A 26 15.33 1.22 -10.27
C THR A 26 15.22 2.29 -11.36
N ILE A 27 14.27 3.21 -11.20
CA ILE A 27 14.05 4.32 -12.11
C ILE A 27 14.30 5.59 -11.30
N ASP A 28 15.21 6.43 -11.80
CA ASP A 28 15.48 7.73 -11.20
C ASP A 28 14.35 8.71 -11.56
N LEU A 29 13.86 9.42 -10.54
CA LEU A 29 12.76 10.37 -10.69
C LEU A 29 13.30 11.80 -10.56
N PRO A 30 12.85 12.74 -11.42
CA PRO A 30 13.18 14.15 -11.24
C PRO A 30 12.81 14.63 -9.83
N LYS A 31 13.61 15.54 -9.28
CA LYS A 31 13.36 16.11 -7.96
C LYS A 31 11.97 16.76 -7.92
N GLY A 32 11.13 16.32 -6.98
CA GLY A 32 9.77 16.83 -6.82
C GLY A 32 8.74 16.27 -7.80
N TYR A 33 9.07 15.21 -8.55
CA TYR A 33 8.12 14.54 -9.43
C TYR A 33 6.86 14.09 -8.68
N ARG A 34 5.72 14.36 -9.31
CA ARG A 34 4.40 13.85 -8.92
C ARG A 34 3.69 13.34 -10.18
N PRO A 35 2.97 12.22 -10.08
CA PRO A 35 2.26 11.67 -11.21
C PRO A 35 1.10 12.58 -11.60
N THR A 36 0.90 12.77 -12.90
CA THR A 36 -0.19 13.59 -13.44
C THR A 36 -1.05 12.78 -14.42
N PRO A 37 -2.34 13.09 -14.59
CA PRO A 37 -3.17 12.41 -15.60
C PRO A 37 -2.71 12.61 -17.05
N ASP A 38 -1.92 13.65 -17.33
CA ASP A 38 -1.48 14.02 -18.70
C ASP A 38 -0.31 13.19 -19.25
N GLU A 39 0.28 12.30 -18.44
CA GLU A 39 1.34 11.39 -18.88
C GLU A 39 0.79 9.97 -19.04
N GLU A 40 1.59 9.07 -19.64
CA GLU A 40 1.16 7.71 -19.87
C GLU A 40 0.79 6.99 -18.55
N TYR A 41 -0.45 6.52 -18.49
CA TYR A 41 -1.03 5.91 -17.30
C TYR A 41 -0.23 4.69 -16.84
N MET A 42 0.13 4.68 -15.55
CA MET A 42 1.00 3.69 -14.94
C MET A 42 2.30 3.45 -15.71
N GLY A 43 2.81 4.47 -16.39
CA GLY A 43 4.11 4.42 -17.04
C GLY A 43 5.26 4.19 -16.05
N PRO A 44 6.49 3.97 -16.54
CA PRO A 44 7.66 3.67 -15.71
C PRO A 44 7.87 4.67 -14.54
N ARG A 45 7.68 5.97 -14.79
CA ARG A 45 7.85 7.01 -13.77
C ARG A 45 6.74 6.99 -12.71
N GLN A 46 5.49 6.81 -13.12
CA GLN A 46 4.37 6.70 -12.17
C GLN A 46 4.52 5.46 -11.28
N LEU A 47 4.85 4.30 -11.86
CA LEU A 47 5.09 3.08 -11.08
C LEU A 47 6.25 3.23 -10.11
N ALA A 48 7.34 3.87 -10.53
CA ALA A 48 8.48 4.13 -9.65
C ALA A 48 8.08 5.04 -8.49
N TYR A 49 7.29 6.08 -8.75
CA TYR A 49 6.77 6.99 -7.71
C TYR A 49 5.92 6.23 -6.69
N PHE A 50 4.91 5.47 -7.14
CA PHE A 50 4.04 4.72 -6.24
C PHE A 50 4.78 3.63 -5.49
N ARG A 51 5.74 2.95 -6.13
CA ARG A 51 6.59 1.97 -5.46
C ARG A 51 7.42 2.59 -4.34
N ASN A 52 8.04 3.75 -4.58
CA ASN A 52 8.83 4.44 -3.56
C ASN A 52 7.91 4.88 -2.40
N LYS A 53 6.78 5.51 -2.71
CA LYS A 53 5.77 5.91 -1.71
C LYS A 53 5.27 4.73 -0.86
N LEU A 54 5.01 3.58 -1.48
CA LEU A 54 4.60 2.36 -0.78
C LEU A 54 5.73 1.79 0.10
N ARG A 55 6.98 1.77 -0.40
CA ARG A 55 8.15 1.30 0.38
C ARG A 55 8.41 2.20 1.58
N ASP A 56 8.44 3.51 1.39
CA ASP A 56 8.64 4.49 2.46
C ASP A 56 7.55 4.34 3.54
N TRP A 57 6.29 4.20 3.12
CA TRP A 57 5.19 3.99 4.05
C TRP A 57 5.29 2.67 4.82
N ARG A 58 5.66 1.58 4.14
CA ARG A 58 5.89 0.29 4.80
C ARG A 58 7.00 0.38 5.83
N ASP A 59 8.11 1.00 5.47
CA ASP A 59 9.29 1.09 6.33
C ASP A 59 8.99 1.98 7.55
N GLN A 60 8.20 3.05 7.38
CA GLN A 60 7.66 3.84 8.50
C GLN A 60 6.79 2.97 9.45
N LEU A 61 5.86 2.17 8.92
CA LEU A 61 5.00 1.31 9.75
C LEU A 61 5.79 0.23 10.49
N VAL A 62 6.86 -0.29 9.89
CA VAL A 62 7.76 -1.26 10.52
C VAL A 62 8.51 -0.60 11.68
N GLU A 63 9.03 0.61 11.48
CA GLU A 63 9.72 1.35 12.52
C GLU A 63 8.79 1.75 13.66
N GLU A 64 7.59 2.26 13.37
CA GLU A 64 6.58 2.54 14.38
C GLU A 64 6.21 1.28 15.18
N SER A 65 6.00 0.15 14.49
CA SER A 65 5.73 -1.13 15.16
C SER A 65 6.89 -1.60 16.04
N ARG A 66 8.13 -1.30 15.67
CA ARG A 66 9.32 -1.63 16.47
C ARG A 66 9.38 -0.76 17.72
N GLN A 67 9.18 0.55 17.58
CA GLN A 67 9.17 1.47 18.72
C GLN A 67 8.10 1.08 19.74
N THR A 68 6.88 0.74 19.31
CA THR A 68 5.82 0.26 20.21
C THR A 68 6.25 -1.01 20.96
N MET A 69 6.94 -1.94 20.30
CA MET A 69 7.45 -3.15 20.97
C MET A 69 8.51 -2.85 22.03
N GLU A 70 9.36 -1.85 21.78
CA GLU A 70 10.38 -1.41 22.74
C GLU A 70 9.71 -0.75 23.96
N ASN A 71 8.70 0.12 23.75
CA ASN A 71 7.92 0.74 24.84
C ASN A 71 7.23 -0.31 25.72
N LEU A 72 6.51 -1.27 25.13
CA LEU A 72 5.86 -2.37 25.85
C LEU A 72 6.85 -3.18 26.70
N ARG A 73 8.06 -3.40 26.19
CA ARG A 73 9.08 -4.17 26.92
C ARG A 73 9.57 -3.40 28.15
N ASP A 74 9.72 -2.08 28.04
CA ASP A 74 10.19 -1.25 29.14
C ASP A 74 9.09 -1.04 30.20
N GLU A 75 7.82 -0.90 29.79
CA GLU A 75 6.66 -0.87 30.72
C GLU A 75 6.49 -2.16 31.53
N VAL A 76 6.78 -3.32 30.93
CA VAL A 76 6.73 -4.62 31.63
C VAL A 76 7.84 -4.75 32.67
N ARG A 77 8.96 -4.04 32.49
CA ARG A 77 10.10 -4.05 33.44
C ARG A 77 9.87 -3.12 34.62
N ASP A 78 9.03 -2.11 34.45
CA ASP A 78 8.68 -1.17 35.51
C ASP A 78 7.59 -1.77 36.41
N VAL A 79 8.00 -2.29 37.57
CA VAL A 79 7.09 -2.84 38.58
C VAL A 79 6.52 -1.68 39.40
N GLY A 80 5.69 -0.86 38.77
CA GLY A 80 4.94 0.20 39.44
C GLY A 80 3.90 -0.30 40.43
N ASP A 81 3.37 0.60 41.25
CA ASP A 81 2.41 0.30 42.30
C ASP A 81 1.09 -0.25 41.75
N GLU A 82 0.33 -0.97 42.59
CA GLU A 82 -0.89 -1.69 42.22
C GLU A 82 -1.99 -0.80 41.61
N ALA A 83 -2.02 0.49 41.97
CA ALA A 83 -2.93 1.48 41.41
C ALA A 83 -2.68 1.80 39.92
N GLU A 84 -1.43 1.65 39.44
CA GLU A 84 -1.04 1.95 38.07
C GLU A 84 -1.18 0.74 37.12
N ARG A 85 -1.47 -0.45 37.67
CA ARG A 85 -1.58 -1.69 36.89
C ARG A 85 -2.72 -1.63 35.88
N ALA A 86 -3.90 -1.16 36.29
CA ALA A 86 -5.08 -1.12 35.44
C ALA A 86 -4.94 -0.16 34.24
N THR A 87 -4.27 0.97 34.45
CA THR A 87 -3.97 1.95 33.38
C THR A 87 -3.04 1.35 32.34
N ARG A 88 -1.92 0.76 32.78
CA ARG A 88 -0.93 0.12 31.89
C ARG A 88 -1.51 -1.04 31.08
N GLU A 89 -2.33 -1.88 31.69
CA GLU A 89 -3.00 -2.98 30.96
C GLU A 89 -3.91 -2.44 29.83
N THR A 90 -4.58 -1.32 30.06
CA THR A 90 -5.43 -0.67 29.06
C THR A 90 -4.59 -0.08 27.92
N GLU A 91 -3.49 0.60 28.25
CA GLU A 91 -2.55 1.17 27.28
C GLU A 91 -1.91 0.07 26.41
N ASN A 92 -1.39 -0.99 27.03
CA ASN A 92 -0.82 -2.14 26.33
C ASN A 92 -1.86 -2.81 25.40
N SER A 93 -3.10 -2.98 25.84
CA SER A 93 -4.19 -3.50 25.00
C SER A 93 -4.45 -2.63 23.77
N LEU A 94 -4.38 -1.30 23.92
CA LEU A 94 -4.51 -0.36 22.80
C LEU A 94 -3.31 -0.49 21.83
N GLU A 95 -2.10 -0.55 22.35
CA GLU A 95 -0.87 -0.70 21.56
C GLU A 95 -0.87 -2.00 20.75
N LEU A 96 -1.26 -3.12 21.35
CA LEU A 96 -1.39 -4.41 20.67
C LEU A 96 -2.40 -4.35 19.50
N ARG A 97 -3.52 -3.64 19.68
CA ARG A 97 -4.52 -3.43 18.61
C ARG A 97 -3.97 -2.57 17.48
N THR A 98 -3.23 -1.51 17.81
CA THR A 98 -2.56 -0.66 16.81
C THR A 98 -1.55 -1.47 16.01
N ARG A 99 -0.75 -2.32 16.66
CA ARG A 99 0.20 -3.21 15.99
C ARG A 99 -0.46 -4.20 15.02
N ASP A 100 -1.59 -4.79 15.40
CA ASP A 100 -2.33 -5.68 14.47
C ASP A 100 -2.85 -4.92 13.24
N ARG A 101 -3.27 -3.65 13.41
CA ARG A 101 -3.64 -2.79 12.27
C ARG A 101 -2.45 -2.51 11.37
N TYR A 102 -1.28 -2.18 11.93
CA TYR A 102 -0.05 -1.97 11.16
C TYR A 102 0.35 -3.22 10.37
N ARG A 103 0.34 -4.40 11.01
CA ARG A 103 0.62 -5.67 10.34
C ARG A 103 -0.33 -5.93 9.16
N LYS A 104 -1.63 -5.69 9.34
CA LYS A 104 -2.64 -5.80 8.26
C LYS A 104 -2.39 -4.79 7.14
N LEU A 105 -1.93 -3.58 7.48
CA LEU A 105 -1.65 -2.53 6.52
C LEU A 105 -0.38 -2.82 5.70
N ILE A 106 0.70 -3.25 6.36
CA ILE A 106 1.93 -3.75 5.72
C ILE A 106 1.58 -4.84 4.71
N SER A 107 0.76 -5.83 5.10
CA SER A 107 0.33 -6.88 4.17
C SER A 107 -0.43 -6.35 2.94
N LYS A 108 -1.19 -5.24 3.07
CA LYS A 108 -1.84 -4.59 1.92
C LYS A 108 -0.82 -3.84 1.05
N ILE A 109 0.19 -3.22 1.65
CA ILE A 109 1.27 -2.56 0.93
C ILE A 109 2.10 -3.57 0.13
N ASP A 110 2.46 -4.71 0.74
CA ASP A 110 3.20 -5.77 0.04
C ASP A 110 2.42 -6.34 -1.14
N LYS A 111 1.10 -6.47 -1.02
CA LYS A 111 0.23 -6.84 -2.14
C LYS A 111 0.23 -5.78 -3.24
N ALA A 112 0.19 -4.49 -2.89
CA ALA A 112 0.26 -3.40 -3.86
C ALA A 112 1.61 -3.38 -4.60
N LEU A 113 2.72 -3.57 -3.89
CA LEU A 113 4.05 -3.72 -4.48
C LEU A 113 4.11 -4.90 -5.45
N ARG A 114 3.56 -6.05 -5.07
CA ARG A 114 3.48 -7.23 -5.96
C ARG A 114 2.65 -6.93 -7.21
N ARG A 115 1.55 -6.19 -7.08
CA ARG A 115 0.74 -5.77 -8.23
C ARG A 115 1.51 -4.84 -9.19
N ILE A 116 2.46 -4.05 -8.70
CA ILE A 116 3.36 -3.24 -9.55
C ILE A 116 4.27 -4.16 -10.37
N GLU A 117 4.83 -5.18 -9.74
CA GLU A 117 5.69 -6.17 -10.41
C GLU A 117 4.93 -6.99 -11.45
N GLU A 118 3.67 -7.30 -11.19
CA GLU A 118 2.81 -8.08 -12.09
C GLU A 118 2.10 -7.22 -13.16
N GLY A 119 2.29 -5.89 -13.14
CA GLY A 119 1.64 -4.96 -14.08
C GLY A 119 0.12 -4.84 -13.91
N ARG A 120 -0.36 -5.13 -12.70
CA ARG A 120 -1.79 -5.02 -12.32
C ARG A 120 -2.08 -3.80 -11.46
N TYR A 121 -1.06 -3.06 -11.02
CA TYR A 121 -1.24 -1.87 -10.20
C TYR A 121 -1.91 -0.76 -11.02
N GLY A 122 -2.76 0.03 -10.37
CA GLY A 122 -3.57 1.06 -11.03
C GLY A 122 -4.92 0.59 -11.54
N TYR A 123 -5.12 -0.69 -11.83
CA TYR A 123 -6.38 -1.18 -12.39
C TYR A 123 -7.34 -1.71 -11.31
N CYS A 124 -8.65 -1.58 -11.52
CA CYS A 124 -9.68 -2.07 -10.62
C CYS A 124 -9.69 -3.61 -10.62
N GLU A 125 -9.66 -4.25 -9.44
CA GLU A 125 -9.70 -5.72 -9.35
C GLU A 125 -11.05 -6.33 -9.78
N GLU A 126 -12.12 -5.53 -9.82
CA GLU A 126 -13.47 -6.00 -10.18
C GLU A 126 -13.84 -5.68 -11.64
N THR A 127 -13.47 -4.51 -12.15
CA THR A 127 -13.86 -4.04 -13.49
C THR A 127 -12.71 -3.94 -14.46
N ASP A 128 -11.47 -4.06 -14.00
CA ASP A 128 -10.25 -3.90 -14.80
C ASP A 128 -10.05 -2.47 -15.38
N GLU A 129 -10.91 -1.52 -14.96
CA GLU A 129 -10.84 -0.10 -15.32
C GLU A 129 -9.71 0.63 -14.56
N GLU A 130 -9.25 1.74 -15.10
CA GLU A 130 -8.23 2.57 -14.46
C GLU A 130 -8.73 3.19 -13.14
N ILE A 131 -7.90 3.13 -12.11
CA ILE A 131 -8.09 3.87 -10.87
C ILE A 131 -7.41 5.22 -11.04
N GLY A 132 -8.16 6.30 -10.82
CA GLY A 132 -7.65 7.66 -10.97
C GLY A 132 -6.34 7.90 -10.20
N VAL A 133 -5.39 8.57 -10.85
CA VAL A 133 -4.05 8.85 -10.30
C VAL A 133 -4.15 9.59 -8.96
N ASP A 134 -4.98 10.62 -8.86
CA ASP A 134 -5.20 11.39 -7.62
C ASP A 134 -5.69 10.51 -6.47
N ARG A 135 -6.52 9.50 -6.78
CA ARG A 135 -7.02 8.55 -5.79
C ARG A 135 -5.92 7.61 -5.32
N LEU A 136 -5.06 7.14 -6.22
CA LEU A 136 -3.89 6.34 -5.83
C LEU A 136 -2.88 7.18 -5.06
N ASP A 137 -2.72 8.47 -5.38
CA ASP A 137 -1.86 9.35 -4.63
C ASP A 137 -2.38 9.58 -3.20
N ALA A 138 -3.69 9.75 -3.04
CA ALA A 138 -4.31 9.82 -1.72
C ALA A 138 -4.27 8.47 -0.98
N ARG A 139 -4.47 7.35 -1.69
CA ARG A 139 -4.54 6.00 -1.12
C ARG A 139 -3.90 4.96 -2.05
N PRO A 140 -2.58 4.73 -1.95
CA PRO A 140 -1.84 3.90 -2.90
C PRO A 140 -2.11 2.39 -2.77
N ILE A 141 -2.82 1.97 -1.73
CA ILE A 141 -3.27 0.58 -1.54
C ILE A 141 -4.68 0.32 -2.09
N ALA A 142 -5.29 1.30 -2.74
CA ALA A 142 -6.66 1.15 -3.22
C ALA A 142 -6.71 0.17 -4.40
N THR A 143 -7.62 -0.80 -4.34
CA THR A 143 -7.70 -1.89 -5.33
C THR A 143 -8.89 -1.82 -6.27
N LEU A 144 -9.89 -0.98 -5.98
CA LEU A 144 -11.11 -0.80 -6.77
C LEU A 144 -11.17 0.61 -7.36
N SER A 145 -11.90 0.84 -8.44
CA SER A 145 -12.27 2.20 -8.89
C SER A 145 -13.26 2.85 -7.90
N LEU A 146 -13.59 4.14 -8.10
CA LEU A 146 -14.62 4.81 -7.27
C LEU A 146 -15.98 4.14 -7.45
N ASP A 147 -16.42 3.97 -8.70
CA ASP A 147 -17.71 3.35 -9.02
C ASP A 147 -17.83 1.91 -8.52
N ALA A 148 -16.75 1.12 -8.60
CA ALA A 148 -16.73 -0.23 -8.04
C ALA A 148 -16.80 -0.23 -6.51
N GLN A 149 -16.09 0.70 -5.86
CA GLN A 149 -16.17 0.86 -4.41
C GLN A 149 -17.57 1.27 -3.96
N GLU A 150 -18.23 2.21 -4.66
CA GLU A 150 -19.60 2.65 -4.37
C GLU A 150 -20.61 1.51 -4.52
N ARG A 151 -20.53 0.74 -5.61
CA ARG A 151 -21.38 -0.43 -5.82
C ARG A 151 -21.20 -1.47 -4.71
N ARG A 152 -19.96 -1.74 -4.30
CA ARG A 152 -19.68 -2.69 -3.21
C ARG A 152 -20.27 -2.23 -1.88
N GLU A 153 -20.13 -0.94 -1.56
CA GLU A 153 -20.71 -0.36 -0.34
C GLU A 153 -22.24 -0.39 -0.36
N HIS A 154 -22.86 -0.15 -1.52
CA HIS A 154 -24.32 -0.23 -1.68
C HIS A 154 -24.84 -1.65 -1.48
N LEU A 155 -24.16 -2.65 -2.04
CA LEU A 155 -24.50 -4.07 -1.84
C LEU A 155 -24.31 -4.50 -0.38
N GLN A 156 -23.23 -4.08 0.27
CA GLN A 156 -22.98 -4.39 1.68
C GLN A 156 -24.07 -3.84 2.60
N LYS A 157 -24.59 -2.64 2.32
CA LYS A 157 -25.73 -2.06 3.05
C LYS A 157 -27.01 -2.87 2.86
N GLN A 158 -27.28 -3.34 1.64
CA GLN A 158 -28.48 -4.15 1.36
C GLN A 158 -28.43 -5.56 1.96
N MET A 159 -27.24 -6.13 2.14
CA MET A 159 -27.05 -7.46 2.73
C MET A 159 -26.82 -7.42 4.25
N GLY A 160 -26.73 -6.23 4.83
CA GLY A 160 -26.34 -5.97 6.21
C GLY A 160 -27.47 -5.59 7.17
N ASP A 161 -28.73 -5.72 6.73
CA ASP A 161 -29.96 -5.64 7.56
C ASP A 161 -30.66 -7.01 7.61
#